data_AF-A0A522RAN9-F1
#
_entry.id   AF-A0A522RAN9-F1
#
_cell.length_a   1.000
_cell.length_b   1.000
_cell.length_c   1.000
_cell.angle_alpha   90.00
_cell.angle_beta   90.00
_cell.angle_gamma   90.00
#
_symmetry.space_group_name_H-M   'P 1'
#
loop_
_entity.id
_entity.type
_entity.pdbx_description
1 polymer ?
#
loop_
_entity_poly.entity_id
_entity_poly.type
_entity_poly.pdbx_seq_one_letter_code
_entity_poly.pdbx_strand_id
1 'polypeptide(L)'
;TGVAILKRFWQQKGIDPAALNMFDGSGLSPENRVTTKAMAQVLFSVKQQSWYQTYFDCLPVIHNIRMKSGHINDVCSYAGFLTAGDGTPVIFSFIVNNYTGSTEDVNHKMWQVLDDIKNK
;
A
#
# COMPACT_ATOMS: atom_id res chain seq x y z
N THR A 1 -12.54 18.57 9.71
CA THR A 1 -11.09 18.55 9.39
C THR A 1 -10.88 17.85 8.06
N GLY A 2 -9.70 18.02 7.43
CA GLY A 2 -9.39 17.34 6.16
C GLY A 2 -9.52 15.81 6.24
N VAL A 3 -9.06 15.22 7.35
CA VAL A 3 -9.19 13.78 7.63
C VAL A 3 -10.65 13.29 7.61
N ALA A 4 -11.58 14.07 8.17
CA ALA A 4 -13.00 13.71 8.17
C ALA A 4 -13.59 13.70 6.74
N ILE A 5 -13.11 14.60 5.86
CA ILE A 5 -13.51 14.63 4.45
C ILE A 5 -12.99 13.38 3.73
N LEU A 6 -11.73 13.01 3.95
CA LEU A 6 -11.13 11.81 3.36
C LEU A 6 -11.84 10.53 3.80
N LYS A 7 -12.16 10.40 5.10
CA LYS A 7 -12.93 9.26 5.62
C LYS A 7 -14.28 9.11 4.92
N ARG A 8 -15.03 10.22 4.77
CA ARG A 8 -16.33 10.23 4.07
C ARG A 8 -16.19 9.90 2.58
N PHE A 9 -15.16 10.44 1.92
CA PHE A 9 -14.89 10.18 0.51
C PHE A 9 -14.69 8.68 0.25
N TRP A 10 -13.85 8.02 1.05
CA TRP A 10 -13.57 6.59 0.90
C TRP A 10 -14.77 5.72 1.28
N GLN A 11 -15.55 6.12 2.28
CA GLN A 11 -16.81 5.47 2.61
C GLN A 11 -17.78 5.47 1.43
N GLN A 12 -17.95 6.63 0.76
CA GLN A 12 -18.80 6.74 -0.44
C GLN A 12 -18.28 5.90 -1.62
N LYS A 13 -16.98 5.62 -1.66
CA LYS A 13 -16.34 4.72 -2.63
C LYS A 13 -16.42 3.23 -2.24
N GLY A 14 -17.10 2.89 -1.15
CA GLY A 14 -17.34 1.50 -0.73
C GLY A 14 -16.27 0.90 0.17
N ILE A 15 -15.35 1.71 0.71
CA ILE A 15 -14.43 1.25 1.76
C ILE A 15 -15.16 1.29 3.10
N ASP A 16 -15.17 0.17 3.82
CA ASP A 16 -15.73 0.09 5.17
C ASP A 16 -15.01 1.10 6.09
N PRO A 17 -15.73 1.99 6.79
CA PRO A 17 -15.14 2.91 7.77
C PRO A 17 -14.28 2.23 8.83
N ALA A 18 -14.59 0.98 9.20
CA ALA A 18 -13.78 0.21 10.14
C ALA A 18 -12.45 -0.28 9.52
N ALA A 19 -12.38 -0.38 8.19
CA ALA A 19 -11.21 -0.81 7.46
C ALA A 19 -10.21 0.31 7.15
N LEU A 20 -10.58 1.57 7.37
CA LEU A 20 -9.75 2.76 7.17
C LEU A 20 -9.99 3.81 8.27
N ASN A 21 -9.11 3.84 9.27
CA ASN A 21 -9.10 4.84 10.32
C ASN A 21 -7.87 5.74 10.20
N MET A 22 -8.05 6.95 9.69
CA MET A 22 -7.00 7.97 9.57
C MET A 22 -7.04 8.97 10.73
N PHE A 23 -5.86 9.29 11.27
CA PHE A 23 -5.60 10.34 12.25
C PHE A 23 -4.75 11.47 11.67
N ASP A 24 -3.79 11.11 10.81
CA ASP A 24 -3.01 12.05 10.01
C ASP A 24 -2.91 11.60 8.54
N GLY A 25 -2.21 12.41 7.72
CA GLY A 25 -1.99 12.10 6.30
C GLY A 25 -0.61 11.51 5.98
N SER A 26 0.34 11.56 6.91
CA SER A 26 1.72 11.08 6.68
C SER A 26 1.89 9.61 7.02
N GLY A 27 1.03 9.05 7.90
CA GLY A 27 1.17 7.71 8.43
C GLY A 27 2.04 7.64 9.69
N LEU A 28 2.41 8.75 10.32
CA LEU A 28 3.26 8.76 11.51
C LEU A 28 2.50 8.40 12.79
N SER A 29 1.21 8.74 12.87
CA SER A 29 0.37 8.36 14.00
C SER A 29 0.22 6.83 14.04
N PRO A 30 0.63 6.17 15.14
CA PRO A 30 0.37 4.74 15.35
C PRO A 30 -1.12 4.40 15.47
N GLU A 31 -1.97 5.40 15.65
CA GLU A 31 -3.42 5.23 15.71
C GLU A 31 -4.02 5.04 14.31
N ASN A 32 -3.28 5.39 13.24
CA ASN A 32 -3.69 5.10 11.87
C ASN A 32 -3.88 3.59 11.69
N ARG A 33 -5.02 3.18 11.14
CA ARG A 33 -5.29 1.78 10.78
C ARG A 33 -5.83 1.68 9.37
N VAL A 34 -5.30 0.72 8.61
CA VAL A 34 -5.81 0.38 7.29
C VAL A 34 -5.64 -1.11 7.06
N THR A 35 -6.64 -1.76 6.46
CA THR A 35 -6.51 -3.15 6.02
C THR A 35 -5.83 -3.22 4.65
N THR A 36 -5.12 -4.31 4.37
CA THR A 36 -4.50 -4.53 3.04
C THR A 36 -5.54 -4.53 1.92
N LYS A 37 -6.74 -5.07 2.16
CA LYS A 37 -7.87 -5.02 1.22
C LYS A 37 -8.31 -3.59 0.93
N ALA A 38 -8.51 -2.76 1.97
CA ALA A 38 -8.89 -1.36 1.78
C ALA A 38 -7.81 -0.59 1.01
N MET A 39 -6.54 -0.80 1.32
CA MET A 39 -5.43 -0.17 0.60
C MET A 39 -5.38 -0.61 -0.87
N ALA A 40 -5.56 -1.90 -1.16
CA ALA A 40 -5.65 -2.40 -2.53
C ALA A 40 -6.84 -1.79 -3.30
N GLN A 41 -8.00 -1.61 -2.64
CA GLN A 41 -9.15 -0.93 -3.23
C GLN A 41 -8.88 0.55 -3.52
N VAL A 42 -8.14 1.25 -2.64
CA VAL A 42 -7.67 2.62 -2.90
C VAL A 42 -6.82 2.65 -4.16
N LEU A 43 -5.78 1.81 -4.25
CA LEU A 43 -4.89 1.75 -5.42
C LEU A 43 -5.65 1.37 -6.70
N PHE A 44 -6.61 0.46 -6.61
CA PHE A 44 -7.49 0.08 -7.71
C PHE A 44 -8.36 1.25 -8.19
N SER A 45 -8.88 2.05 -7.25
CA SER A 45 -9.66 3.26 -7.56
C SER A 45 -8.80 4.35 -8.22
N VAL A 46 -7.56 4.50 -7.76
CA VAL A 46 -6.57 5.43 -8.32
C VAL A 46 -6.20 5.05 -9.76
N LYS A 47 -6.03 3.76 -10.05
CA LYS A 47 -5.72 3.26 -11.39
C LYS A 47 -6.77 3.61 -12.46
N GLN A 48 -8.01 3.86 -12.04
CA GLN A 48 -9.11 4.24 -12.94
C GLN A 48 -9.19 5.75 -13.22
N GLN A 49 -8.35 6.56 -12.60
CA GLN A 49 -8.40 8.01 -12.74
C GLN A 49 -7.58 8.49 -13.93
N SER A 50 -8.00 9.58 -14.57
CA SER A 50 -7.28 10.19 -15.70
C SER A 50 -5.86 10.64 -15.35
N TRP A 51 -5.62 10.95 -14.07
CA TRP A 51 -4.32 11.37 -13.52
C TRP A 51 -3.46 10.20 -13.01
N TYR A 52 -3.86 8.94 -13.24
CA TYR A 52 -3.13 7.76 -12.77
C TYR A 52 -1.65 7.77 -13.18
N GLN A 53 -1.33 8.16 -14.42
CA GLN A 53 0.05 8.13 -14.91
C GLN A 53 0.97 9.01 -14.05
N THR A 54 0.54 10.24 -13.73
CA THR A 54 1.27 11.14 -12.83
C THR A 54 1.44 10.52 -11.44
N TYR A 55 0.38 9.90 -10.89
CA TYR A 55 0.46 9.22 -9.59
C TYR A 55 1.46 8.06 -9.61
N PHE A 56 1.42 7.23 -10.65
CA PHE A 56 2.31 6.08 -10.84
C PHE A 56 3.77 6.51 -10.97
N ASP A 57 4.04 7.58 -11.72
CA ASP A 57 5.40 8.10 -11.92
C ASP A 57 6.00 8.70 -10.65
N CYS A 58 5.16 9.22 -9.74
CA CYS A 58 5.58 9.69 -8.43
C CYS A 58 5.95 8.55 -7.45
N LEU A 59 5.57 7.29 -7.72
CA LEU A 59 5.98 6.18 -6.87
C LEU A 59 7.45 5.85 -7.11
N PRO A 60 8.25 5.67 -6.04
CA PRO A 60 9.64 5.25 -6.19
C PRO A 60 9.71 3.82 -6.76
N VAL A 61 10.80 3.54 -7.46
CA VAL A 61 11.14 2.18 -7.88
C VAL A 61 11.97 1.54 -6.77
N ILE A 62 11.41 0.53 -6.12
CA ILE A 62 12.06 -0.26 -5.07
C ILE A 62 12.08 -1.69 -5.57
N HIS A 63 13.24 -2.34 -5.60
CA HIS A 63 13.35 -3.73 -6.06
C HIS A 63 12.72 -3.98 -7.45
N ASN A 64 12.94 -3.04 -8.38
CA ASN A 64 12.35 -3.04 -9.74
C ASN A 64 10.81 -3.05 -9.76
N ILE A 65 10.16 -2.49 -8.73
CA ILE A 65 8.71 -2.38 -8.60
C ILE A 65 8.33 -0.95 -8.21
N ARG A 66 7.26 -0.41 -8.79
CA ARG A 66 6.72 0.92 -8.44
C ARG A 66 5.83 0.79 -7.21
N MET A 67 6.34 1.21 -6.06
CA MET A 67 5.63 1.04 -4.78
C MET A 67 6.01 2.11 -3.77
N LYS A 68 5.12 2.36 -2.79
CA LYS A 68 5.41 3.18 -1.63
C LYS A 68 5.79 2.30 -0.44
N SER A 69 6.84 2.68 0.27
CA SER A 69 7.23 2.09 1.55
C SER A 69 6.64 2.85 2.75
N GLY A 70 6.43 2.17 3.86
CA GLY A 70 6.05 2.78 5.14
C GLY A 70 6.73 2.06 6.30
N HIS A 71 7.40 2.83 7.17
CA HIS A 71 8.18 2.31 8.29
C HIS A 71 7.94 3.18 9.53
N ILE A 72 7.52 2.53 10.62
CA ILE A 72 7.56 3.03 11.98
C ILE A 72 8.00 1.88 12.89
N ASN A 73 8.16 2.10 14.20
CA ASN A 73 8.60 1.05 15.12
C ASN A 73 7.76 -0.23 14.96
N ASP A 74 8.44 -1.35 14.73
CA ASP A 74 7.87 -2.70 14.56
C ASP A 74 6.78 -2.81 13.47
N VAL A 75 6.73 -1.86 12.53
CA VAL A 75 5.81 -1.87 11.40
C VAL A 75 6.55 -1.61 10.10
N CYS A 76 6.37 -2.52 9.15
CA CYS A 76 6.85 -2.33 7.79
C CYS A 76 5.72 -2.61 6.80
N SER A 77 5.65 -1.80 5.74
CA SER A 77 4.61 -1.89 4.73
C SER A 77 5.12 -1.50 3.35
N TYR A 78 4.53 -2.15 2.35
CA TYR A 78 4.70 -1.82 0.95
C TYR A 78 3.35 -1.91 0.24
N ALA A 79 3.03 -0.93 -0.60
CA ALA A 79 1.85 -1.00 -1.46
C ALA A 79 2.18 -0.38 -2.82
N GLY A 80 1.70 -1.01 -3.89
CA GLY A 80 2.06 -0.56 -5.23
C GLY A 80 1.54 -1.44 -6.35
N PHE A 81 2.23 -1.33 -7.48
CA PHE A 81 1.87 -1.94 -8.75
C PHE A 81 3.05 -2.75 -9.27
N LEU A 82 2.78 -3.97 -9.74
CA LEU A 82 3.75 -4.80 -10.43
C LEU A 82 3.09 -5.51 -11.62
N THR A 83 3.90 -6.05 -12.51
CA THR A 83 3.45 -6.93 -13.59
C THR A 83 3.95 -8.34 -13.26
N ALA A 84 3.05 -9.31 -13.24
CA ALA A 84 3.38 -10.72 -13.05
C ALA A 84 4.13 -11.28 -14.27
N GLY A 85 4.76 -12.45 -14.14
CA GLY A 85 5.55 -13.04 -15.22
C GLY A 85 4.74 -13.39 -16.46
N ASP A 86 3.45 -13.70 -16.28
CA ASP A 86 2.46 -13.89 -17.34
C ASP A 86 1.97 -12.59 -18.02
N GLY A 87 2.45 -11.42 -17.57
CA GLY A 87 2.04 -10.11 -18.06
C GLY A 87 0.83 -9.51 -17.35
N THR A 88 0.23 -10.22 -16.38
CA THR A 88 -0.94 -9.75 -15.65
C THR A 88 -0.57 -8.56 -14.75
N PRO A 89 -1.27 -7.41 -14.84
CA PRO A 89 -1.03 -6.29 -13.92
C PRO A 89 -1.60 -6.58 -12.54
N VAL A 90 -0.76 -6.47 -11.51
CA VAL A 90 -1.09 -6.78 -10.11
C VAL A 90 -1.02 -5.51 -9.26
N ILE A 91 -2.00 -5.38 -8.37
CA ILE A 91 -2.03 -4.39 -7.28
C ILE A 91 -1.81 -5.16 -5.98
N PHE A 92 -0.91 -4.67 -5.14
CA PHE A 92 -0.58 -5.36 -3.89
C PHE A 92 -0.52 -4.39 -2.70
N SER A 93 -0.71 -4.96 -1.51
CA SER A 93 -0.50 -4.28 -0.23
C SER A 93 -0.01 -5.29 0.81
N PHE A 94 1.19 -5.05 1.34
CA PHE A 94 1.78 -5.72 2.48
C PHE A 94 1.81 -4.77 3.67
N ILE A 95 1.32 -5.22 4.81
CA ILE A 95 1.41 -4.52 6.09
C ILE A 95 1.77 -5.57 7.13
N VAL A 96 2.94 -5.44 7.72
CA VAL A 96 3.44 -6.30 8.79
C VAL A 96 3.54 -5.44 10.04
N ASN A 97 2.78 -5.81 11.07
CA ASN A 97 2.78 -5.12 12.36
C ASN A 97 3.37 -6.03 13.44
N ASN A 98 3.95 -5.41 14.46
CA ASN A 98 4.49 -6.07 15.65
C ASN A 98 5.47 -7.21 15.28
N TYR A 99 6.26 -7.02 14.23
CA TYR A 99 7.29 -8.01 13.90
C TYR A 99 8.43 -7.93 14.90
N THR A 100 9.11 -9.05 15.08
CA THR A 100 10.33 -9.15 15.88
C THR A 100 11.53 -9.40 14.97
N GLY A 101 12.68 -8.84 15.30
CA GLY A 101 13.91 -8.97 14.50
C GLY A 101 14.19 -7.74 13.65
N SER A 102 15.03 -7.90 12.62
CA SER A 102 15.45 -6.77 11.79
C SER A 102 14.40 -6.43 10.73
N THR A 103 14.22 -5.14 10.47
CA THR A 103 13.38 -4.65 9.36
C THR A 103 13.87 -5.15 8.00
N GLU A 104 15.18 -5.32 7.87
CA GLU A 104 15.82 -5.84 6.66
C GLU A 104 15.39 -7.28 6.34
N ASP A 105 15.34 -8.16 7.34
CA ASP A 105 14.89 -9.55 7.17
C ASP A 105 13.43 -9.61 6.73
N VAL A 106 12.58 -8.75 7.31
CA VAL A 106 11.16 -8.66 6.93
C VAL A 106 11.03 -8.15 5.49
N ASN A 107 11.81 -7.13 5.12
CA ASN A 107 11.85 -6.59 3.76
C ASN A 107 12.26 -7.64 2.75
N HIS A 108 13.35 -8.38 3.00
CA HIS A 108 13.82 -9.45 2.13
C HIS A 108 12.75 -10.51 1.91
N LYS A 109 12.05 -10.96 2.97
CA LYS A 109 10.96 -11.93 2.84
C LYS A 109 9.78 -11.40 2.02
N MET A 110 9.41 -10.12 2.20
CA MET A 110 8.36 -9.51 1.38
C MET A 110 8.78 -9.38 -0.09
N TRP A 111 10.03 -9.00 -0.37
CA TRP A 111 10.54 -8.91 -1.73
C TRP A 111 10.62 -10.27 -2.42
N GLN A 112 10.96 -11.34 -1.71
CA GLN A 112 10.91 -12.71 -2.24
C GLN A 112 9.50 -13.08 -2.74
N VAL A 113 8.46 -12.77 -1.97
CA VAL A 113 7.07 -13.02 -2.41
C VAL A 113 6.71 -12.20 -3.65
N LEU A 114 7.17 -10.95 -3.73
CA LEU A 114 6.93 -10.10 -4.89
C LEU A 114 7.69 -10.59 -6.14
N ASP A 115 8.91 -11.07 -5.97
CA ASP A 115 9.69 -11.66 -7.06
C ASP A 115 9.08 -12.96 -7.56
N ASP A 116 8.58 -13.81 -6.67
CA ASP A 116 7.86 -15.02 -7.05
C ASP A 116 6.63 -14.72 -7.92
N ILE A 117 5.96 -13.59 -7.69
CA ILE A 117 4.82 -13.16 -8.54
C ILE A 117 5.32 -12.63 -9.88
N LYS A 118 6.45 -11.92 -9.92
CA LYS A 118 7.04 -11.36 -11.15
C LYS A 118 7.67 -12.41 -12.06
N ASN A 119 8.14 -13.52 -11.49
CA ASN A 119 8.92 -14.52 -12.20
C ASN A 119 8.12 -15.79 -12.57
N LYS A 120 6.89 -15.93 -12.06
CA LYS A 120 5.94 -16.98 -12.45
C LYS A 120 5.04 -16.48 -13.57
#